data_AF-A0A9D4UBA8-F1
#
_entry.id   AF-A0A9D4UBA8-F1
#
_cell.length_a   1.000
_cell.length_b   1.000
_cell.length_c   1.000
_cell.angle_alpha   90.00
_cell.angle_beta   90.00
_cell.angle_gamma   90.00
#
_symmetry.space_group_name_H-M   'P 1'
#
loop_
_entity.id
_entity.type
_entity.pdbx_description
1 polymer ?
#
loop_
_entity_poly.entity_id
_entity_poly.type
_entity_poly.pdbx_seq_one_letter_code
_entity_poly.pdbx_strand_id
1 'polypeptide(L)'
;MWVTTWANVARFDASKFATDALPTVTISKERLNTDASQCAVCKEEFELLSQVKQLPCNDMYHPDCTMTWLDQHNSCPVCRYPLPIDDPEYERLRAQRLTVGEFSGTTGEGALQENQRVHDMLAF
;
A
#
# COMPACT_ATOMS: atom_id res chain seq x y z
N MET A 1 -8.45 -13.46 31.31
CA MET A 1 -7.24 -12.61 31.21
C MET A 1 -6.58 -12.89 29.87
N TRP A 2 -7.00 -12.19 28.81
CA TRP A 2 -6.46 -12.31 27.45
C TRP A 2 -5.72 -11.02 27.14
N VAL A 3 -4.43 -10.98 27.48
CA VAL A 3 -3.51 -9.96 26.99
C VAL A 3 -2.40 -10.65 26.23
N THR A 4 -1.95 -9.98 25.17
CA THR A 4 -0.72 -10.21 24.38
C THR A 4 -0.76 -11.03 23.08
N THR A 5 -1.56 -10.64 22.08
CA THR A 5 -1.14 -10.78 20.66
C THR A 5 -1.72 -9.72 19.72
N TRP A 6 -1.92 -8.48 20.18
CA TRP A 6 -2.40 -7.39 19.32
C TRP A 6 -1.27 -6.40 18.96
N ALA A 7 -0.13 -6.49 19.66
CA ALA A 7 1.07 -5.69 19.37
C ALA A 7 2.02 -6.33 18.31
N ASN A 8 1.67 -7.50 17.77
CA ASN A 8 2.49 -8.24 16.79
C ASN A 8 1.90 -8.22 15.36
N VAL A 9 0.98 -7.30 15.07
CA VAL A 9 0.35 -7.15 13.73
C VAL A 9 1.05 -6.04 12.92
N ALA A 10 2.29 -5.68 13.24
CA ALA A 10 3.10 -4.75 12.43
C ALA A 10 3.62 -5.39 11.12
N ARG A 11 2.84 -6.26 10.48
CA ARG A 11 3.18 -6.93 9.20
C ARG A 11 2.43 -6.36 8.00
N PHE A 12 1.49 -5.44 8.21
CA PHE A 12 0.60 -4.92 7.15
C PHE A 12 0.63 -3.39 6.99
N ASP A 13 1.31 -2.68 7.89
CA ASP A 13 1.44 -1.23 7.85
C ASP A 13 2.54 -0.84 6.86
N ALA A 14 2.41 0.32 6.23
CA ALA A 14 3.50 0.85 5.42
C ALA A 14 4.69 1.21 6.32
N SER A 15 5.90 1.10 5.78
CA SER A 15 7.09 1.56 6.49
C SER A 15 6.94 3.03 6.86
N LYS A 16 7.26 3.40 8.11
CA LYS A 16 7.24 4.83 8.52
C LYS A 16 8.17 5.67 7.65
N PHE A 17 9.28 5.08 7.22
CA PHE A 17 10.18 5.73 6.27
C PHE A 17 9.51 5.91 4.91
N ALA A 18 8.77 4.91 4.43
CA ALA A 18 8.07 5.00 3.14
C ALA A 18 6.97 6.06 3.14
N THR A 19 6.25 6.26 4.25
CA THR A 19 5.21 7.29 4.38
C THR A 19 5.80 8.69 4.47
N ASP A 20 6.88 8.87 5.25
CA ASP A 20 7.56 10.17 5.39
C ASP A 20 8.27 10.60 4.11
N ALA A 21 8.86 9.65 3.38
CA ALA A 21 9.53 9.87 2.10
C ALA A 21 8.57 10.20 0.95
N LEU A 22 7.25 10.15 1.15
CA LEU A 22 6.29 10.52 0.11
C LEU A 22 6.45 12.00 -0.28
N PRO A 23 6.52 12.31 -1.58
CA PRO A 23 6.61 13.68 -2.05
C PRO A 23 5.38 14.49 -1.63
N THR A 24 5.63 15.61 -0.97
CA THR A 24 4.60 16.61 -0.70
C THR A 24 4.51 17.54 -1.91
N VAL A 25 3.33 17.61 -2.52
CA VAL A 25 3.06 18.48 -3.66
C VAL A 25 1.97 19.48 -3.28
N THR A 26 2.03 20.68 -3.85
CA THR A 26 0.99 21.70 -3.66
C THR A 26 -0.06 21.59 -4.75
N ILE A 27 -1.33 21.69 -4.37
CA ILE A 27 -2.44 21.63 -5.31
C ILE A 27 -2.52 22.92 -6.14
N SER A 28 -2.33 22.78 -7.45
CA SER A 28 -2.52 23.86 -8.43
C SER A 28 -3.97 23.94 -8.91
N LYS A 29 -4.36 25.10 -9.43
CA LYS A 29 -5.72 25.35 -9.94
C LYS A 29 -6.12 24.41 -11.09
N GLU A 30 -5.17 23.95 -11.90
CA GLU A 30 -5.47 23.00 -12.97
C GLU A 30 -5.91 21.64 -12.41
N ARG A 31 -5.31 21.21 -11.28
CA ARG A 31 -5.62 19.92 -10.65
C ARG A 31 -6.97 19.91 -9.94
N LEU A 32 -7.42 21.06 -9.45
CA LEU A 32 -8.75 21.20 -8.83
C LEU A 32 -9.90 21.05 -9.84
N ASN A 33 -9.64 21.37 -11.10
CA ASN A 33 -10.63 21.22 -12.16
C ASN A 33 -10.71 19.80 -12.73
N THR A 34 -10.00 18.83 -12.14
CA THR A 34 -9.97 17.43 -12.56
C THR A 34 -10.69 16.57 -11.51
N ASP A 35 -11.22 15.41 -11.89
CA ASP A 35 -11.87 14.45 -10.98
C ASP A 35 -10.96 13.93 -9.84
N ALA A 36 -9.64 14.18 -9.92
CA ALA A 36 -8.65 13.88 -8.88
C ALA A 36 -8.49 15.00 -7.84
N SER A 37 -9.42 15.95 -7.77
CA SER A 37 -9.41 17.07 -6.83
C SER A 37 -9.98 16.74 -5.45
N GLN A 38 -10.37 15.48 -5.22
CA GLN A 38 -10.94 15.01 -3.96
C GLN A 38 -10.08 13.93 -3.31
N CYS A 39 -9.92 14.02 -1.99
CA CYS A 39 -9.27 12.98 -1.20
C CYS A 39 -10.19 11.76 -1.07
N ALA A 40 -9.78 10.59 -1.55
CA ALA A 40 -10.63 9.39 -1.49
C ALA A 40 -10.84 8.83 -0.06
N VAL A 41 -10.06 9.29 0.93
CA VAL A 41 -10.18 8.87 2.34
C VAL A 41 -11.25 9.68 3.07
N CYS A 42 -11.15 11.01 3.09
CA CYS A 42 -12.14 11.87 3.76
C CYS A 42 -13.30 12.30 2.84
N LYS A 43 -13.18 12.08 1.52
CA LYS A 43 -14.14 12.50 0.48
C LYS A 43 -14.33 14.02 0.40
N GLU A 44 -13.32 14.79 0.80
CA GLU A 44 -13.31 16.24 0.76
C GLU A 44 -12.44 16.74 -0.40
N GLU A 45 -12.84 17.86 -0.99
CA GLU A 45 -12.07 18.53 -2.04
C GLU A 45 -10.81 19.19 -1.46
N PHE A 46 -9.73 19.17 -2.23
CA PHE A 46 -8.50 19.86 -1.85
C PHE A 46 -8.66 21.37 -1.97
N GLU A 47 -7.92 22.12 -1.15
CA GLU A 47 -7.84 23.56 -1.27
C GLU A 47 -6.70 24.00 -2.21
N LEU A 48 -6.88 25.15 -2.88
CA LEU A 48 -5.83 25.79 -3.67
C LEU A 48 -4.60 26.02 -2.80
N LEU A 49 -3.42 25.65 -3.32
CA LEU A 49 -2.14 25.79 -2.64
C LEU A 49 -1.99 24.93 -1.37
N SER A 50 -2.96 24.04 -1.09
CA SER A 50 -2.84 23.10 0.02
C SER A 50 -1.77 22.06 -0.26
N GLN A 51 -1.11 21.61 0.82
CA GLN A 51 -0.10 20.57 0.76
C GLN A 51 -0.77 19.20 0.81
N VAL A 52 -0.52 18.39 -0.21
CA VAL A 52 -0.98 17.01 -0.29
C VAL A 52 0.20 16.08 -0.42
N LYS A 53 0.06 14.86 0.08
CA LYS A 53 1.01 13.78 -0.16
C LYS A 53 0.62 13.06 -1.44
N GLN A 54 1.59 12.88 -2.33
CA GLN A 54 1.43 12.12 -3.56
C GLN A 54 2.07 10.74 -3.41
N LEU A 55 1.30 9.68 -3.64
CA LEU A 55 1.81 8.31 -3.70
C LEU A 55 2.57 8.04 -5.01
N PRO A 56 3.43 7.00 -5.08
CA PRO A 56 4.13 6.61 -6.31
C PRO A 56 3.20 6.22 -7.48
N CYS A 57 1.93 5.95 -7.20
CA CYS A 57 0.89 5.71 -8.20
C CYS A 57 0.23 7.01 -8.73
N ASN A 58 0.69 8.19 -8.29
CA ASN A 58 0.17 9.53 -8.58
C ASN A 58 -1.16 9.92 -7.90
N ASP A 59 -1.72 9.07 -7.05
CA ASP A 59 -2.89 9.44 -6.24
C ASP A 59 -2.47 10.41 -5.12
N MET A 60 -3.32 11.41 -4.87
CA MET A 60 -3.08 12.51 -3.91
C MET A 60 -4.03 12.41 -2.73
N TYR A 61 -3.52 12.78 -1.55
CA TYR A 61 -4.26 12.68 -0.29
C TYR A 61 -3.79 13.75 0.69
N HIS A 62 -4.63 14.12 1.65
CA HIS A 62 -4.20 14.96 2.76
C HIS A 62 -3.10 14.25 3.56
N PRO A 63 -2.08 14.98 4.05
CA PRO A 63 -1.00 14.40 4.84
C PRO A 63 -1.50 13.52 5.99
N ASP A 64 -2.50 14.02 6.73
CA ASP A 64 -3.11 13.30 7.86
C ASP A 64 -3.89 12.07 7.41
N CYS A 65 -4.64 12.17 6.30
CA CYS A 65 -5.40 11.05 5.73
C CYS A 65 -4.46 9.95 5.22
N THR A 66 -3.37 10.31 4.54
CA THR A 66 -2.36 9.37 4.05
C THR A 66 -1.70 8.65 5.23
N MET A 67 -1.27 9.39 6.24
CA MET A 67 -0.60 8.81 7.41
C MET A 67 -1.53 7.86 8.17
N THR A 68 -2.78 8.26 8.41
CA THR A 68 -3.77 7.43 9.11
C THR A 68 -4.09 6.15 8.35
N TRP A 69 -4.19 6.23 7.02
CA TRP A 69 -4.45 5.07 6.18
C TRP A 69 -3.25 4.11 6.14
N LEU A 70 -2.05 4.66 5.97
CA LEU A 70 -0.82 3.88 5.82
C LEU A 70 -0.35 3.22 7.13
N ASP A 71 -0.88 3.67 8.27
CA ASP A 71 -0.71 3.04 9.58
C ASP A 71 -1.48 1.72 9.74
N GLN A 72 -2.42 1.42 8.83
CA GLN A 72 -3.21 0.18 8.84
C GLN A 72 -3.10 -0.62 7.54
N HIS A 73 -2.72 0.05 6.45
CA HIS A 73 -2.71 -0.51 5.11
C HIS A 73 -1.48 -0.08 4.33
N ASN A 74 -0.74 -1.03 3.77
CA ASN A 74 0.40 -0.74 2.88
C ASN A 74 0.00 -0.57 1.41
N SER A 75 -1.20 -0.10 1.09
CA SER A 75 -1.66 0.00 -0.31
C SER A 75 -2.48 1.25 -0.59
N CYS A 76 -2.49 1.70 -1.85
CA CYS A 76 -3.30 2.82 -2.29
C CYS A 76 -4.82 2.50 -2.18
N PRO A 77 -5.64 3.36 -1.54
CA PRO A 77 -7.09 3.18 -1.47
C PRO A 77 -7.80 3.06 -2.83
N VAL A 78 -7.24 3.68 -3.87
CA VAL A 78 -7.86 3.78 -5.21
C VAL A 78 -7.37 2.65 -6.12
N CYS A 79 -6.06 2.58 -6.34
CA CYS A 79 -5.48 1.66 -7.32
C CYS A 79 -4.89 0.38 -6.70
N ARG A 80 -4.95 0.22 -5.36
CA ARG A 80 -4.36 -0.90 -4.61
C ARG A 80 -2.86 -1.09 -4.83
N TYR A 81 -2.17 -0.05 -5.28
CA TYR A 81 -0.73 -0.10 -5.49
C TYR A 81 -0.02 -0.38 -4.16
N PRO A 82 0.77 -1.48 -4.05
CA PRO A 82 1.47 -1.86 -2.83
C PRO A 82 2.70 -0.98 -2.56
N LEU A 83 2.77 -0.40 -1.37
CA LEU A 83 3.88 0.37 -0.85
C LEU A 83 4.88 -0.51 -0.09
N PRO A 84 6.16 -0.07 0.02
CA PRO A 84 7.17 -0.79 0.79
C PRO A 84 6.83 -0.88 2.28
N ILE A 85 7.13 -2.02 2.90
CA ILE A 85 7.00 -2.25 4.35
C ILE A 85 8.37 -2.37 5.04
N ASP A 86 8.41 -2.22 6.36
CA ASP A 86 9.64 -2.31 7.18
C ASP A 86 10.14 -3.76 7.40
N ASP A 87 9.82 -4.69 6.51
CA ASP A 87 10.27 -6.09 6.56
C ASP A 87 11.17 -6.40 5.34
N PRO A 88 12.51 -6.40 5.50
CA PRO A 88 13.42 -6.64 4.40
C PRO A 88 13.33 -8.07 3.85
N GLU A 89 12.92 -9.07 4.66
CA GLU A 89 12.71 -10.44 4.18
C GLU A 89 11.47 -10.50 3.29
N TYR A 90 10.38 -9.83 3.67
CA TYR A 90 9.19 -9.71 2.83
C TYR A 90 9.49 -9.00 1.51
N GLU A 91 10.21 -7.87 1.53
CA GLU A 91 10.55 -7.15 0.29
C GLU A 91 11.48 -7.96 -0.62
N ARG A 92 12.41 -8.74 -0.05
CA ARG A 92 13.23 -9.70 -0.81
C ARG A 92 12.38 -10.77 -1.49
N LEU A 93 11.45 -11.39 -0.76
CA LEU A 93 10.55 -12.41 -1.29
C LEU A 93 9.62 -11.83 -2.37
N ARG A 94 9.12 -10.60 -2.16
CA ARG A 94 8.31 -9.86 -3.12
C ARG A 94 9.09 -9.57 -4.40
N ALA A 95 10.33 -9.09 -4.30
CA ALA A 95 11.20 -8.86 -5.44
C ALA A 95 11.48 -10.16 -6.21
N GLN A 96 11.78 -11.26 -5.50
CA GLN A 96 11.98 -12.57 -6.13
C GLN A 96 10.74 -13.02 -6.92
N ARG A 97 9.54 -12.88 -6.35
CA ARG A 97 8.29 -13.26 -7.03
C ARG A 97 8.01 -12.46 -8.31
N LEU A 98 8.43 -11.20 -8.36
CA LEU A 98 8.31 -10.36 -9.58
C LEU A 98 9.35 -10.73 -10.65
N THR A 99 10.51 -11.27 -10.25
CA THR A 99 11.56 -11.73 -11.19
C THR A 99 11.33 -13.15 -11.71
N VAL A 100 10.59 -14.00 -10.99
CA VAL A 100 10.31 -15.41 -11.35
C VAL A 100 9.01 -15.53 -12.16
N GLY A 101 8.72 -14.53 -12.99
CA GLY A 101 7.73 -14.62 -14.05
C GLY A 101 8.39 -14.98 -15.36
N GLU A 102 8.66 -16.28 -15.55
CA GLU A 102 8.78 -17.02 -16.84
C GLU A 102 9.90 -18.08 -16.83
N PHE A 103 9.69 -19.20 -16.12
CA PHE A 103 9.97 -20.55 -16.64
C PHE A 103 9.40 -21.60 -15.67
N SER A 104 8.31 -22.27 -16.02
CA SER A 104 8.01 -23.59 -15.44
C SER A 104 7.19 -24.43 -16.42
N GLY A 105 7.89 -25.01 -17.39
CA GLY A 105 7.58 -26.34 -17.85
C GLY A 105 8.61 -27.29 -17.24
N THR A 106 8.18 -28.22 -16.39
CA THR A 106 8.13 -29.68 -16.64
C THR A 106 7.82 -30.43 -15.33
N THR A 107 6.70 -31.13 -15.35
CA THR A 107 6.43 -32.49 -14.83
C THR A 107 6.91 -32.86 -13.42
N GLY A 108 5.96 -33.20 -12.53
CA GLY A 108 6.24 -33.95 -11.30
C GLY A 108 5.05 -33.92 -10.34
N GLU A 109 4.28 -35.00 -10.33
CA GLU A 109 3.15 -35.25 -9.45
C GLU A 109 3.54 -35.19 -7.96
N GLY A 110 2.67 -34.60 -7.13
CA GLY A 110 2.66 -34.78 -5.68
C GLY A 110 3.06 -33.58 -4.83
N ALA A 111 2.09 -32.70 -4.55
CA ALA A 111 1.93 -31.98 -3.27
C ALA A 111 0.74 -31.01 -3.37
N LEU A 112 -0.48 -31.56 -3.47
CA LEU A 112 -1.67 -30.80 -3.11
C LEU A 112 -1.75 -30.82 -1.58
N GLN A 113 -1.52 -29.67 -0.95
CA GLN A 113 -2.25 -29.12 0.22
C GLN A 113 -1.36 -28.21 1.10
N GLU A 114 -0.68 -27.19 0.55
CA GLU A 114 -0.21 -26.06 1.38
C GLU A 114 -0.23 -24.71 0.63
N ASN A 115 -1.08 -24.58 -0.40
CA ASN A 115 -1.21 -23.32 -1.15
C ASN A 115 -2.58 -22.65 -1.01
N GLN A 116 -3.37 -23.05 0.00
CA GLN A 116 -4.68 -22.46 0.31
C GLN A 116 -4.67 -21.65 1.63
N ARG A 117 -3.51 -21.18 2.08
CA ARG A 117 -3.41 -20.31 3.27
C ARG A 117 -2.85 -18.93 2.98
N VAL A 118 -2.18 -18.75 1.84
CA VAL A 118 -1.60 -17.46 1.45
C VAL A 118 -2.50 -16.64 0.52
N HIS A 119 -3.51 -17.27 -0.10
CA HIS A 119 -4.42 -16.58 -1.02
C HIS A 119 -5.67 -15.98 -0.34
N ASP A 120 -5.97 -16.35 0.91
CA ASP A 120 -7.13 -15.84 1.66
C ASP A 120 -6.77 -14.71 2.66
N MET A 121 -5.51 -14.27 2.73
CA MET A 121 -5.10 -13.12 3.57
C MET A 121 -4.80 -11.83 2.79
N LEU A 122 -4.90 -11.85 1.46
CA LEU A 122 -4.66 -10.68 0.61
C LEU A 122 -5.86 -10.35 -0.30
N ALA A 123 -7.04 -10.89 0.02
CA ALA A 123 -8.29 -10.49 -0.59
C ALA A 123 -9.28 -10.11 0.53
N PHE A 124 -9.63 -8.82 0.53
CA PHE A 124 -10.51 -8.07 1.43
C PHE A 124 -9.85 -7.43 2.65
#